data_AF-A0A966ASP6-F1
#
_entry.id   AF-A0A966ASP6-F1
#
_cell.length_a   1.000
_cell.length_b   1.000
_cell.length_c   1.000
_cell.angle_alpha   90.00
_cell.angle_beta   90.00
_cell.angle_gamma   90.00
#
_symmetry.space_group_name_H-M   'P 1'
#
loop_
_entity.id
_entity.type
_entity.pdbx_description
1 polymer ?
#
loop_
_entity_poly.entity_id
_entity_poly.type
_entity_poly.pdbx_seq_one_letter_code
_entity_poly.pdbx_strand_id
1 'polypeptide(L)'
;MASIKGPALFLAQYMSDEAPFNQLDTIVDWCKDLGYQGIQIPTWESRCIDLGLAAESKDYCDEWKGKIESAGLSVTELSTHLQGQLVAVHPA
;
A
#
# COMPACT_ATOMS: atom_id res chain seq x y z
N MET A 1 -4.91 13.20 22.96
CA MET A 1 -4.83 11.84 22.38
C MET A 1 -3.77 11.90 21.30
N ALA A 2 -2.75 11.05 21.35
CA ALA A 2 -1.78 10.99 20.25
C ALA A 2 -2.51 10.40 19.03
N SER A 3 -2.90 11.26 18.09
CA SER A 3 -3.66 10.90 16.88
C SER A 3 -2.80 10.25 15.79
N ILE A 4 -1.49 10.09 16.04
CA ILE A 4 -0.51 9.56 15.10
C ILE A 4 -0.28 8.08 15.41
N LYS A 5 -0.57 7.21 14.45
CA LYS A 5 -0.46 5.74 14.55
C LYS A 5 0.85 5.20 13.95
N GLY A 6 1.93 5.98 14.04
CA GLY A 6 3.24 5.63 13.49
C GLY A 6 3.49 6.08 12.04
N PRO A 7 4.70 5.80 11.51
CA PRO A 7 5.11 6.23 10.18
C PRO A 7 4.47 5.38 9.08
N ALA A 8 4.15 6.02 7.96
CA ALA A 8 3.65 5.37 6.76
C ALA A 8 4.51 5.70 5.53
N LEU A 9 4.53 4.80 4.55
CA LEU A 9 5.29 4.95 3.31
C LEU A 9 4.38 4.87 2.09
N PHE A 10 4.60 5.74 1.11
CA PHE A 10 3.93 5.62 -0.19
C PHE A 10 4.74 4.74 -1.15
N LEU A 11 4.22 3.55 -1.47
CA LEU A 11 4.98 2.55 -2.25
C LEU A 11 5.37 3.04 -3.64
N ALA A 12 4.56 3.92 -4.26
CA ALA A 12 4.81 4.45 -5.59
C ALA A 12 6.20 5.10 -5.77
N GLN A 13 6.78 5.61 -4.68
CA GLN A 13 8.10 6.24 -4.70
C GLN A 13 9.25 5.24 -4.85
N TYR A 14 8.99 3.95 -4.63
CA TYR A 14 10.01 2.90 -4.56
C TYR A 14 9.80 1.79 -5.60
N MET A 15 8.58 1.60 -6.09
CA MET A 15 8.27 0.56 -7.08
C MET A 15 9.26 0.59 -8.26
N SER A 16 9.87 -0.55 -8.53
CA SER A 16 10.81 -0.73 -9.64
C SER A 16 10.79 -2.19 -10.11
N ASP A 17 11.58 -2.53 -11.11
CA ASP A 17 11.68 -3.92 -11.58
C ASP A 17 12.68 -4.77 -10.76
N GLU A 18 13.38 -4.16 -9.80
CA GLU A 18 14.39 -4.81 -8.96
C GLU A 18 13.86 -5.12 -7.56
N ALA A 19 14.29 -6.27 -7.00
CA ALA A 19 13.97 -6.63 -5.63
C ALA A 19 14.67 -5.69 -4.62
N PRO A 20 14.04 -5.36 -3.48
CA PRO A 20 12.75 -5.87 -3.00
C PRO A 20 11.52 -5.09 -3.52
N PHE A 21 11.70 -4.14 -4.43
CA PHE A 21 10.66 -3.18 -4.83
C PHE A 21 9.78 -3.63 -6.01
N ASN A 22 9.95 -4.86 -6.46
CA ASN A 22 9.31 -5.39 -7.66
C ASN A 22 8.04 -6.21 -7.38
N GLN A 23 7.72 -6.50 -6.13
CA GLN A 23 6.52 -7.25 -5.72
C GLN A 23 6.01 -6.77 -4.36
N LEU A 24 4.71 -6.90 -4.12
CA LEU A 24 4.07 -6.47 -2.87
C LEU A 24 4.69 -7.14 -1.64
N ASP A 25 4.84 -8.46 -1.65
CA ASP A 25 5.29 -9.22 -0.48
C ASP A 25 6.71 -8.77 -0.05
N THR A 26 7.62 -8.61 -1.01
CA THR A 26 9.01 -8.22 -0.72
C THR A 26 9.14 -6.77 -0.26
N ILE A 27 8.36 -5.83 -0.82
CA ILE A 27 8.41 -4.43 -0.38
C ILE A 27 7.72 -4.23 0.97
N VAL A 28 6.70 -5.03 1.28
CA VAL A 28 6.01 -5.05 2.58
C VAL A 28 6.96 -5.56 3.67
N ASP A 29 7.69 -6.65 3.43
CA ASP A 29 8.71 -7.14 4.36
C ASP A 29 9.81 -6.09 4.58
N TRP A 30 10.28 -5.44 3.51
CA TRP A 30 11.25 -4.36 3.62
C TRP A 30 10.72 -3.16 4.43
N CYS A 31 9.45 -2.78 4.26
CA CYS A 31 8.83 -1.71 5.06
C CYS A 31 8.76 -2.07 6.55
N LYS A 32 8.42 -3.33 6.86
CA LYS A 32 8.39 -3.86 8.22
C LYS A 32 9.77 -3.79 8.87
N ASP A 33 10.82 -4.21 8.18
CA ASP A 33 12.20 -4.19 8.69
C ASP A 33 12.68 -2.76 9.00
N LEU A 34 12.15 -1.76 8.30
CA LEU A 34 12.40 -0.34 8.56
C LEU A 34 11.53 0.26 9.67
N GLY A 35 10.56 -0.48 10.21
CA GLY A 35 9.69 -0.04 11.29
C GLY A 35 8.50 0.82 10.86
N TYR A 36 8.10 0.77 9.59
CA TYR A 36 6.85 1.39 9.15
C TYR A 36 5.64 0.67 9.77
N GLN A 37 4.56 1.43 9.99
CA GLN A 37 3.29 0.93 10.52
C GLN A 37 2.16 1.03 9.49
N GLY A 38 2.35 1.84 8.44
CA GLY A 38 1.39 2.02 7.36
C GLY A 38 2.02 2.03 5.97
N ILE A 39 1.23 1.66 4.97
CA ILE A 39 1.59 1.78 3.55
C ILE A 39 0.42 2.38 2.75
N GLN A 40 0.76 3.32 1.87
CA GLN A 40 -0.16 3.85 0.88
C GLN A 40 0.05 3.11 -0.44
N ILE A 41 -1.05 2.68 -1.07
CA ILE A 41 -1.03 1.78 -2.22
C ILE A 41 -1.28 2.57 -3.52
N PRO A 42 -0.35 2.59 -4.49
CA PRO A 42 -0.64 3.09 -5.83
C PRO A 42 -1.57 2.12 -6.56
N THR A 43 -2.78 2.57 -6.88
CA THR A 43 -3.78 1.69 -7.51
C THR A 43 -3.54 1.43 -8.99
N TRP A 44 -2.64 2.20 -9.63
CA TRP A 44 -2.25 2.00 -11.02
C TRP A 44 -1.18 0.91 -11.18
N GLU A 45 -0.56 0.48 -10.09
CA GLU A 45 0.48 -0.55 -10.09
C GLU A 45 -0.15 -1.91 -9.75
N SER A 46 -0.36 -2.74 -10.77
CA SER A 46 -1.02 -4.05 -10.62
C SER A 46 -0.24 -5.03 -9.76
N ARG A 47 1.09 -4.82 -9.61
CA ARG A 47 1.92 -5.61 -8.68
C ARG A 47 1.60 -5.32 -7.22
N CYS A 48 0.99 -4.17 -6.93
CA CYS A 48 0.55 -3.79 -5.58
C CYS A 48 -0.90 -4.19 -5.32
N ILE A 49 -1.81 -4.00 -6.29
CA ILE A 49 -3.23 -4.34 -6.17
C ILE A 49 -3.86 -4.52 -7.56
N ASP A 50 -4.66 -5.58 -7.72
CA ASP A 50 -5.56 -5.72 -8.86
C ASP A 50 -6.91 -5.08 -8.52
N LEU A 51 -7.14 -3.87 -9.04
CA LEU A 51 -8.38 -3.14 -8.78
C LEU A 51 -9.63 -3.81 -9.36
N GLY A 52 -9.51 -4.49 -10.50
CA GLY A 52 -10.65 -5.15 -11.12
C GLY A 52 -11.12 -6.31 -10.24
N LEU A 53 -10.16 -7.14 -9.81
CA LEU A 53 -10.45 -8.24 -8.91
C LEU A 53 -10.91 -7.75 -7.52
N ALA A 54 -10.33 -6.65 -7.01
CA ALA A 54 -10.79 -6.03 -5.77
C ALA A 54 -12.24 -5.57 -5.82
N ALA A 55 -12.72 -5.08 -6.96
CA ALA A 55 -14.10 -4.64 -7.12
C ALA A 55 -15.11 -5.81 -7.13
N GLU A 56 -14.68 -6.98 -7.58
CA GLU A 56 -15.55 -8.14 -7.81
C GLU A 56 -15.46 -9.20 -6.71
N SER A 57 -14.39 -9.20 -5.93
CA SER A 57 -14.10 -10.25 -4.94
C SER A 57 -13.75 -9.68 -3.56
N LYS A 58 -14.65 -9.89 -2.61
CA LYS A 58 -14.39 -9.63 -1.19
C LYS A 58 -13.27 -10.53 -0.65
N ASP A 59 -13.25 -11.79 -1.06
CA ASP A 59 -12.24 -12.76 -0.60
C ASP A 59 -10.84 -12.31 -1.03
N TYR A 60 -10.69 -11.81 -2.27
CA TYR A 60 -9.42 -11.22 -2.72
C TYR A 60 -9.00 -10.05 -1.84
N CYS A 61 -9.93 -9.13 -1.53
CA CYS A 61 -9.62 -7.99 -0.66
C CYS A 61 -9.18 -8.44 0.74
N ASP A 62 -9.83 -9.44 1.31
CA ASP A 62 -9.52 -9.95 2.65
C ASP A 62 -8.17 -10.70 2.66
N GLU A 63 -7.88 -11.52 1.64
CA GLU A 63 -6.60 -12.20 1.48
C GLU A 63 -5.44 -11.21 1.26
N TRP A 64 -5.63 -10.26 0.33
CA TRP A 64 -4.65 -9.22 0.02
C TRP A 64 -4.33 -8.37 1.25
N LYS A 65 -5.36 -7.93 1.96
CA LYS A 65 -5.20 -7.19 3.20
C LYS A 65 -4.54 -8.03 4.29
N GLY A 66 -4.93 -9.31 4.42
CA GLY A 66 -4.37 -10.25 5.37
C GLY A 66 -2.86 -10.46 5.20
N LYS A 67 -2.36 -10.47 3.96
CA LYS A 67 -0.91 -10.53 3.69
C LYS A 67 -0.17 -9.35 4.29
N ILE A 68 -0.67 -8.13 4.06
CA ILE A 68 -0.07 -6.90 4.58
C ILE A 68 -0.12 -6.87 6.12
N GLU A 69 -1.27 -7.23 6.70
CA GLU A 69 -1.45 -7.27 8.16
C GLU A 69 -0.59 -8.35 8.82
N SER A 70 -0.29 -9.46 8.12
CA SER A 70 0.62 -10.50 8.62
C SER A 70 2.06 -10.00 8.79
N ALA A 71 2.45 -8.96 8.04
CA ALA A 71 3.71 -8.26 8.21
C ALA A 71 3.67 -7.18 9.30
N GLY A 72 2.51 -6.94 9.93
CA GLY A 72 2.32 -5.90 10.96
C GLY A 72 2.09 -4.50 10.38
N LEU A 73 1.82 -4.38 9.09
CA LEU A 73 1.55 -3.13 8.39
C LEU A 73 0.03 -2.94 8.18
N SER A 74 -0.40 -1.69 8.04
CA SER A 74 -1.78 -1.34 7.69
C SER A 74 -1.84 -0.57 6.38
N VAL A 75 -2.86 -0.82 5.56
CA VAL A 75 -3.15 0.04 4.41
C VAL A 75 -3.75 1.35 4.90
N THR A 76 -3.11 2.47 4.57
CA THR A 76 -3.57 3.80 4.99
C THR A 76 -4.53 4.42 3.97
N GLU A 77 -4.16 4.36 2.68
CA GLU A 77 -4.98 4.88 1.58
C GLU A 77 -4.74 4.12 0.27
N LEU A 78 -5.74 4.19 -0.62
CA LEU A 78 -5.62 3.85 -2.04
C LEU A 78 -5.38 5.13 -2.85
N SER A 79 -4.25 5.21 -3.54
CA SER A 79 -3.85 6.36 -4.33
C SER A 79 -4.11 6.16 -5.82
N THR A 80 -4.97 7.00 -6.39
CA THR A 80 -5.28 7.04 -7.82
C THR A 80 -4.53 8.13 -8.59
N HIS A 81 -3.88 9.06 -7.89
CA HIS A 81 -3.19 10.17 -8.53
C HIS A 81 -1.87 9.72 -9.15
N LEU A 82 -1.51 10.31 -10.30
CA LEU A 82 -0.19 10.14 -10.90
C LEU A 82 0.83 11.04 -10.17
N GLN A 83 2.09 10.61 -10.15
CA GLN A 83 3.17 11.41 -9.58
C GLN A 83 3.20 12.81 -10.22
N GLY A 84 3.15 13.86 -9.39
CA GLY A 84 3.11 15.26 -9.83
C GLY A 84 1.70 15.85 -10.00
N GLN A 85 0.63 15.08 -9.80
CA GLN A 85 -0.73 15.61 -9.73
C GLN A 85 -1.07 16.09 -8.32
N LEU A 86 -1.43 17.37 -8.20
CA LEU A 86 -2.00 17.93 -6.97
C LEU A 86 -3.50 17.63 -6.95
N VAL A 87 -3.91 16.66 -6.13
CA VAL A 87 -5.32 16.31 -5.93
C VAL A 87 -5.71 16.66 -4.50
N ALA A 88 -6.75 17.48 -4.33
CA ALA A 88 -7.34 17.72 -3.01
C ALA A 88 -8.06 16.45 -2.56
N VAL A 89 -7.53 15.77 -1.54
CA VAL A 89 -8.15 14.60 -0.93
C VAL A 89 -8.97 15.04 0.27
N HIS A 90 -10.28 14.77 0.24
CA HIS A 90 -11.14 14.99 1.39
C HIS A 90 -11.06 13.78 2.33
N PRO A 91 -10.77 13.95 3.63
CA PRO A 91 -10.49 12.85 4.56
C PRO A 91 -11.75 12.15 5.11
N ALA A 92 -12.90 12.19 4.43
CA ALA A 92 -14.17 11.67 4.95
C ALA A 92 -14.64 10.42 4.25
#